data_AF-A0A0N9HP38-F1
#
_entry.id   AF-A0A0N9HP38-F1
#
_cell.length_a   1.000
_cell.length_b   1.000
_cell.length_c   1.000
_cell.angle_alpha   90.00
_cell.angle_beta   90.00
_cell.angle_gamma   90.00
#
_symmetry.space_group_name_H-M   'P 1'
#
loop_
_entity.id
_entity.type
_entity.pdbx_description
1 polymer ?
#
loop_
_entity_poly.entity_id
_entity_poly.type
_entity_poly.pdbx_seq_one_letter_code
_entity_poly.pdbx_strand_id
1 'polypeptide(L)'
;MTIAVAGILAIADRVTDWITPPAPPSNAAAAVSDSDLGGFASTAATDYLSWTTEDRDRRRAVLARYAAPSLSVDGWAGDGRQWADSPAVVAITRADPTRAVVTVRVRVTPYVPERADQSSPVPPNASSSTPNGPADRGGDTASAGIVQSPGWRPGSARWVAVAMPVGVVADRLAMVQRPALVGTPSVDVSTASSLGPAPVEDTASRSTREVVTKMLTAYATGDLEFIRASGSRLAGLGGAAELGQVTSWALHPGEDGDSRQGMATVTWRLSGGAGSLTCAYILRLREQDGRWYLAGLSVPVDGVPG
;
A
#
# COMPACT_ATOMS: atom_id res chain seq x y z
N MET A 1 1.81 71.28 -10.00
CA MET A 1 0.54 70.56 -10.29
C MET A 1 0.74 69.79 -11.57
N THR A 2 0.75 68.47 -11.46
CA THR A 2 1.23 67.50 -12.45
C THR A 2 0.04 66.89 -13.16
N ILE A 3 0.01 66.84 -14.50
CA ILE A 3 -0.66 65.77 -15.26
C ILE A 3 0.23 65.44 -16.46
N ALA A 4 0.75 64.22 -16.47
CA ALA A 4 1.58 63.65 -17.52
C ALA A 4 0.73 62.99 -18.60
N VAL A 5 1.21 63.12 -19.84
CA VAL A 5 0.71 62.51 -21.07
C VAL A 5 1.01 61.01 -21.07
N ALA A 6 0.00 60.16 -21.24
CA ALA A 6 0.19 58.74 -21.61
C ALA A 6 -1.10 58.19 -22.27
N GLY A 7 -1.13 58.16 -23.60
CA GLY A 7 -2.23 57.55 -24.32
C GLY A 7 -1.97 57.51 -25.81
N ILE A 8 -1.25 56.48 -26.27
CA ILE A 8 -1.26 56.04 -27.68
C ILE A 8 -0.73 54.58 -27.90
N LEU A 9 -0.13 53.90 -26.91
CA LEU A 9 0.42 52.54 -27.14
C LEU A 9 -0.46 51.33 -26.72
N ALA A 10 -1.72 51.52 -26.33
CA ALA A 10 -2.55 50.43 -25.78
C ALA A 10 -3.50 49.73 -26.80
N ILE A 11 -3.46 50.09 -28.09
CA ILE A 11 -4.43 49.56 -29.08
C ILE A 11 -3.85 48.41 -29.93
N ALA A 12 -2.53 48.23 -30.00
CA ALA A 12 -1.93 47.17 -30.82
C ALA A 12 -2.12 45.76 -30.24
N ASP A 13 -2.05 45.60 -28.91
CA ASP A 13 -2.15 44.27 -28.26
C ASP A 13 -3.56 43.66 -28.33
N ARG A 14 -4.61 44.46 -28.55
CA ARG A 14 -5.99 43.97 -28.53
C ARG A 14 -6.45 43.33 -29.84
N VAL A 15 -5.67 43.41 -30.91
CA VAL A 15 -6.03 42.88 -32.23
C VAL A 15 -5.38 41.52 -32.52
N THR A 16 -4.26 41.18 -31.88
CA THR A 16 -3.61 39.87 -32.02
C THR A 16 -4.33 38.73 -31.28
N ASP A 17 -5.11 39.04 -30.26
CA ASP A 17 -5.97 38.08 -29.53
C ASP A 17 -7.14 37.56 -30.37
N TRP A 18 -7.44 38.16 -31.53
CA TRP A 18 -8.52 37.72 -32.42
C TRP A 18 -8.07 36.80 -33.55
N ILE A 19 -6.76 36.64 -33.77
CA ILE A 19 -6.22 35.88 -34.92
C ILE A 19 -5.58 34.55 -34.49
N THR A 20 -5.36 34.35 -33.19
CA THR A 20 -4.84 33.09 -32.66
C THR A 20 -6.00 32.29 -32.05
N PRO A 21 -6.52 31.24 -32.71
CA PRO A 21 -7.45 30.34 -32.03
C PRO A 21 -6.75 29.81 -30.77
N PRO A 22 -7.44 29.77 -29.60
CA PRO A 22 -6.86 29.15 -28.41
C PRO A 22 -6.41 27.76 -28.82
N ALA A 23 -5.15 27.42 -28.51
CA ALA A 23 -4.67 26.07 -28.73
C ALA A 23 -5.74 25.11 -28.16
N PRO A 24 -6.19 24.09 -28.92
CA PRO A 24 -7.12 23.12 -28.37
C PRO A 24 -6.53 22.63 -27.04
N PRO A 25 -7.35 22.46 -25.99
CA PRO A 25 -6.84 21.95 -24.74
C PRO A 25 -6.03 20.71 -25.06
N SER A 26 -4.73 20.74 -24.76
CA SER A 26 -3.92 19.53 -24.80
C SER A 26 -4.70 18.51 -24.00
N ASN A 27 -5.05 17.38 -24.61
CA ASN A 27 -5.71 16.26 -23.94
C ASN A 27 -4.70 15.66 -22.93
N ALA A 28 -4.36 16.42 -21.90
CA ALA A 28 -3.85 15.89 -20.67
C ALA A 28 -4.99 15.03 -20.14
N ALA A 29 -4.75 13.72 -20.00
CA ALA A 29 -5.71 12.81 -19.38
C ALA A 29 -6.25 13.48 -18.10
N ALA A 30 -7.57 13.64 -18.00
CA ALA A 30 -8.18 14.29 -16.86
C ALA A 30 -7.70 13.56 -15.59
N ALA A 31 -7.19 14.32 -14.62
CA ALA A 31 -6.73 13.74 -13.37
C ALA A 31 -7.88 12.99 -12.69
N VAL A 32 -7.61 11.78 -12.18
CA VAL A 32 -8.60 11.04 -11.37
C VAL A 32 -8.89 11.83 -10.11
N SER A 33 -10.14 11.89 -9.64
CA SER A 33 -10.47 12.57 -8.39
C SER A 33 -9.93 11.84 -7.15
N ASP A 34 -9.62 12.57 -6.07
CA ASP A 34 -9.21 11.97 -4.79
C ASP A 34 -10.33 11.10 -4.18
N SER A 35 -11.60 11.43 -4.42
CA SER A 35 -12.75 10.64 -3.98
C SER A 35 -12.81 9.28 -4.68
N ASP A 36 -12.51 9.22 -5.98
CA ASP A 36 -12.50 7.95 -6.72
C ASP A 36 -11.33 7.07 -6.27
N LEU A 37 -10.14 7.67 -6.10
CA LEU A 37 -8.97 6.97 -5.54
C LEU A 37 -9.27 6.42 -4.14
N GLY A 38 -9.84 7.25 -3.27
CA GLY A 38 -10.18 6.88 -1.89
C GLY A 38 -11.27 5.80 -1.81
N GLY A 39 -12.32 5.91 -2.62
CA GLY A 39 -13.40 4.92 -2.70
C GLY A 39 -12.89 3.57 -3.20
N PHE A 40 -12.11 3.56 -4.29
CA PHE A 40 -11.49 2.34 -4.81
C PHE A 40 -10.56 1.69 -3.78
N ALA A 41 -9.64 2.46 -3.20
CA ALA A 41 -8.64 1.96 -2.25
C ALA A 41 -9.28 1.42 -0.98
N SER A 42 -10.37 2.02 -0.49
CA SER A 42 -11.06 1.58 0.72
C SER A 42 -11.63 0.17 0.56
N THR A 43 -12.38 -0.07 -0.51
CA THR A 43 -12.96 -1.39 -0.79
C THR A 43 -11.88 -2.42 -1.06
N ALA A 44 -10.89 -2.07 -1.89
CA ALA A 44 -9.76 -2.96 -2.20
C ALA A 44 -8.94 -3.31 -0.95
N ALA A 45 -8.72 -2.37 -0.02
CA ALA A 45 -8.00 -2.62 1.22
C ALA A 45 -8.74 -3.58 2.14
N THR A 46 -10.07 -3.47 2.25
CA THR A 46 -10.91 -4.40 3.03
C THR A 46 -10.84 -5.82 2.46
N ASP A 47 -10.96 -5.98 1.14
CA ASP A 47 -10.83 -7.28 0.48
C ASP A 47 -9.39 -7.82 0.54
N TYR A 48 -8.38 -6.95 0.45
CA TYR A 48 -6.97 -7.33 0.56
C TYR A 48 -6.61 -7.83 1.96
N LEU A 49 -7.18 -7.23 3.00
CA LEU A 49 -6.92 -7.60 4.40
C LEU A 49 -7.87 -8.69 4.96
N SER A 50 -8.75 -9.24 4.12
CA SER A 50 -9.66 -10.34 4.49
C SER A 50 -9.29 -11.64 3.78
N TRP A 51 -9.07 -12.71 4.53
CA TRP A 51 -8.71 -14.02 3.97
C TRP A 51 -9.02 -15.17 4.92
N THR A 52 -9.11 -16.36 4.33
CA THR A 52 -9.32 -17.61 5.04
C THR A 52 -8.65 -18.74 4.28
N THR A 53 -7.99 -19.67 4.97
CA THR A 53 -7.26 -20.79 4.34
C THR A 53 -8.17 -21.71 3.54
N GLU A 54 -9.45 -21.77 3.87
CA GLU A 54 -10.45 -22.65 3.26
C GLU A 54 -10.93 -22.18 1.88
N ASP A 55 -10.74 -20.91 1.52
CA ASP A 55 -11.22 -20.37 0.24
C ASP A 55 -10.20 -19.41 -0.40
N ARG A 56 -9.02 -19.96 -0.72
CA ARG A 56 -7.93 -19.22 -1.37
C ARG A 56 -8.29 -18.78 -2.80
N ASP A 57 -9.09 -19.58 -3.51
CA ASP A 57 -9.46 -19.28 -4.89
C ASP A 57 -10.47 -18.13 -4.98
N ARG A 58 -11.41 -18.01 -4.03
CA ARG A 58 -12.25 -16.82 -3.91
C ARG A 58 -11.42 -15.57 -3.75
N ARG A 59 -10.48 -15.55 -2.80
CA ARG A 59 -9.58 -14.40 -2.61
C ARG A 59 -8.85 -14.05 -3.91
N ARG A 60 -8.27 -15.04 -4.60
CA ARG A 60 -7.57 -14.80 -5.87
C ARG A 60 -8.49 -14.17 -6.92
N ALA A 61 -9.71 -14.69 -7.07
CA ALA A 61 -10.69 -14.15 -8.01
C ALA A 61 -11.10 -12.72 -7.66
N VAL A 62 -11.31 -12.42 -6.37
CA VAL A 62 -11.64 -11.07 -5.89
C VAL A 62 -10.51 -10.10 -6.15
N LEU A 63 -9.27 -10.45 -5.79
CA LEU A 63 -8.11 -9.57 -5.99
C LEU A 63 -7.78 -9.32 -7.46
N ALA A 64 -8.08 -10.27 -8.35
CA ALA A 64 -7.92 -10.09 -9.79
C ALA A 64 -8.80 -8.95 -10.34
N ARG A 65 -9.94 -8.64 -9.70
CA ARG A 65 -10.79 -7.50 -10.10
C ARG A 65 -10.12 -6.16 -9.85
N TYR A 66 -9.34 -6.07 -8.77
CA TYR A 66 -8.62 -4.85 -8.41
C TYR A 66 -7.27 -4.73 -9.11
N ALA A 67 -6.61 -5.82 -9.46
CA ALA A 67 -5.28 -5.79 -10.04
C ALA A 67 -5.27 -5.24 -11.48
N ALA A 68 -4.17 -4.57 -11.85
CA ALA A 68 -3.85 -4.31 -13.25
C ALA A 68 -3.69 -5.64 -14.01
N PRO A 69 -3.91 -5.69 -15.34
CA PRO A 69 -3.73 -6.89 -16.14
C PRO A 69 -2.35 -7.52 -15.91
N SER A 70 -2.31 -8.85 -15.80
CA SER A 70 -1.08 -9.64 -15.58
C SER A 70 -0.34 -9.39 -14.26
N LEU A 71 -0.84 -8.52 -13.38
CA LEU A 71 -0.26 -8.28 -12.05
C LEU A 71 -0.89 -9.21 -11.01
N SER A 72 -0.04 -9.96 -10.30
CA SER A 72 -0.46 -10.63 -9.06
C SER A 72 -0.23 -9.71 -7.86
N VAL A 73 -1.32 -9.19 -7.31
CA VAL A 73 -1.31 -8.33 -6.12
C VAL A 73 -1.42 -9.12 -4.82
N ASP A 74 -1.67 -10.43 -4.87
CA ASP A 74 -1.77 -11.21 -3.63
C ASP A 74 -0.39 -11.35 -2.97
N GLY A 75 -0.31 -10.89 -1.73
CA GLY A 75 0.88 -11.00 -0.88
C GLY A 75 0.75 -12.04 0.21
N TRP A 76 -0.41 -12.69 0.34
CA TRP A 76 -0.68 -13.59 1.46
C TRP A 76 -0.06 -14.97 1.22
N ALA A 77 0.58 -15.53 2.26
CA ALA A 77 1.24 -16.84 2.17
C ALA A 77 0.26 -18.03 2.15
N GLY A 78 -1.05 -17.77 2.33
CA GLY A 78 -2.09 -18.79 2.30
C GLY A 78 -2.40 -19.41 3.66
N ASP A 79 -1.81 -18.93 4.76
CA ASP A 79 -2.00 -19.43 6.12
C ASP A 79 -2.79 -18.47 7.00
N GLY A 80 -3.43 -18.99 8.06
CA GLY A 80 -4.20 -18.18 9.00
C GLY A 80 -5.51 -17.63 8.43
N ARG A 81 -6.18 -16.84 9.25
CA ARG A 81 -7.49 -16.28 8.96
C ARG A 81 -7.59 -14.87 9.54
N GLN A 82 -8.11 -13.94 8.75
CA GLN A 82 -8.33 -12.57 9.15
C GLN A 82 -9.56 -12.00 8.47
N TRP A 83 -10.31 -11.19 9.21
CA TRP A 83 -11.37 -10.36 8.67
C TRP A 83 -11.02 -8.89 8.82
N ALA A 84 -11.34 -8.08 7.82
CA ALA A 84 -11.13 -6.64 7.83
C ALA A 84 -12.43 -5.87 7.61
N ASP A 85 -12.54 -4.71 8.25
CA ASP A 85 -13.68 -3.81 8.14
C ASP A 85 -13.29 -2.35 8.41
N SER A 86 -14.28 -1.45 8.36
CA SER A 86 -14.15 -0.04 8.74
C SER A 86 -12.97 0.70 8.07
N PRO A 87 -12.82 0.63 6.74
CA PRO A 87 -11.74 1.35 6.06
C PRO A 87 -11.90 2.87 6.22
N ALA A 88 -10.80 3.57 6.43
CA ALA A 88 -10.72 5.03 6.46
C ALA A 88 -9.47 5.50 5.72
N VAL A 89 -9.64 6.37 4.73
CA VAL A 89 -8.52 6.99 4.02
C VAL A 89 -7.81 7.95 4.97
N VAL A 90 -6.49 7.77 5.12
CA VAL A 90 -5.64 8.60 5.99
C VAL A 90 -4.84 9.60 5.18
N ALA A 91 -4.36 9.21 4.01
CA ALA A 91 -3.55 10.04 3.14
C ALA A 91 -3.69 9.60 1.68
N ILE A 92 -3.62 10.55 0.75
CA ILE A 92 -3.48 10.30 -0.68
C ILE A 92 -2.20 11.00 -1.15
N THR A 93 -1.31 10.20 -1.69
CA THR A 93 0.03 10.58 -2.11
C THR A 93 0.10 10.44 -3.62
N ARG A 94 0.04 11.54 -4.37
CA ARG A 94 0.08 11.47 -5.84
C ARG A 94 1.50 11.29 -6.36
N ALA A 95 1.67 10.34 -7.27
CA ALA A 95 2.86 10.23 -8.10
C ALA A 95 2.70 11.07 -9.38
N ASP A 96 1.50 11.07 -9.97
CA ASP A 96 1.11 11.88 -11.11
C ASP A 96 -0.44 12.03 -11.17
N PRO A 97 -1.04 12.66 -12.20
CA PRO A 97 -2.50 12.84 -12.30
C PRO A 97 -3.33 11.54 -12.28
N THR A 98 -2.72 10.40 -12.62
CA THR A 98 -3.38 9.10 -12.79
C THR A 98 -2.90 8.05 -11.79
N ARG A 99 -1.81 8.29 -11.05
CA ARG A 99 -1.22 7.35 -10.08
C ARG A 99 -1.06 7.97 -8.70
N ALA A 100 -1.42 7.19 -7.68
CA ALA A 100 -1.26 7.57 -6.29
C ALA A 100 -1.02 6.36 -5.38
N VAL A 101 -0.40 6.61 -4.23
CA VAL A 101 -0.46 5.69 -3.08
C VAL A 101 -1.53 6.21 -2.13
N VAL A 102 -2.58 5.42 -1.91
CA VAL A 102 -3.63 5.74 -0.94
C VAL A 102 -3.36 4.96 0.34
N THR A 103 -3.07 5.66 1.44
CA THR A 103 -2.99 5.00 2.75
C THR A 103 -4.38 4.85 3.32
N VAL A 104 -4.78 3.61 3.56
CA VAL A 104 -6.06 3.26 4.18
C VAL A 104 -5.79 2.63 5.55
N ARG A 105 -6.45 3.12 6.58
CA ARG A 105 -6.49 2.49 7.90
C ARG A 105 -7.71 1.57 7.97
N VAL A 106 -7.50 0.33 8.37
CA VAL A 106 -8.52 -0.72 8.38
C VAL A 106 -8.48 -1.44 9.72
N ARG A 107 -9.65 -1.77 10.28
CA ARG A 107 -9.72 -2.60 11.48
C ARG A 107 -9.65 -4.05 11.03
N VAL A 108 -8.75 -4.82 11.63
CA VAL A 108 -8.58 -6.24 11.34
C VAL A 108 -8.80 -7.06 12.59
N THR A 109 -9.46 -8.20 12.44
CA THR A 109 -9.70 -9.19 13.48
C THR A 109 -9.09 -10.51 13.03
N PRO A 110 -7.95 -10.94 13.61
CA PRO A 110 -7.40 -12.26 13.34
C PRO A 110 -8.27 -13.33 13.98
N TYR A 111 -8.27 -14.54 13.42
CA TYR A 111 -8.93 -15.69 14.01
C TYR A 111 -7.90 -16.76 14.34
N VAL A 112 -8.08 -17.44 15.47
CA VAL A 112 -7.25 -18.57 15.88
C VAL A 112 -8.10 -19.84 15.96
N PRO A 113 -7.53 -21.01 15.63
CA PRO A 113 -8.24 -22.26 15.80
C PRO A 113 -8.62 -22.47 17.27
N GLU A 114 -9.84 -22.94 17.52
CA GLU A 114 -10.23 -23.47 18.82
C GLU A 114 -9.46 -24.78 19.04
N ARG A 115 -8.89 -24.97 20.23
CA ARG A 115 -8.25 -26.26 20.54
C ARG A 115 -9.32 -27.34 20.66
N ALA A 116 -8.98 -28.54 20.18
CA ALA A 116 -9.83 -29.74 20.28
C ALA A 116 -10.21 -30.12 21.72
N ASP A 117 -9.47 -29.63 22.73
CA ASP A 117 -9.75 -29.84 24.17
C ASP A 117 -10.87 -28.95 24.73
N GLN A 118 -11.26 -27.91 23.98
CA GLN A 118 -12.27 -26.91 24.38
C GLN A 118 -13.52 -26.94 23.50
N SER A 119 -13.58 -27.88 22.55
CA SER A 119 -14.78 -28.14 21.76
C SER A 119 -15.87 -28.69 22.68
N SER A 120 -16.77 -27.83 23.13
CA SER A 120 -18.05 -28.30 23.67
C SER A 120 -18.71 -29.19 22.61
N PRO A 121 -19.33 -30.32 22.99
CA PRO A 121 -19.93 -31.22 22.01
C PRO A 121 -20.96 -30.44 21.19
N VAL A 122 -20.66 -30.27 19.90
CA VAL A 122 -21.59 -29.70 18.93
C VAL A 122 -22.82 -30.61 18.91
N PRO A 123 -24.05 -30.12 19.18
CA PRO A 123 -25.23 -30.96 19.04
C PRO A 123 -25.26 -31.53 17.61
N PRO A 124 -25.65 -32.80 17.40
CA PRO A 124 -25.50 -33.53 16.14
C PRO A 124 -26.30 -32.97 14.94
N ASN A 125 -26.85 -31.75 15.06
CA ASN A 125 -27.69 -31.10 14.07
C ASN A 125 -27.24 -29.67 13.69
N ALA A 126 -25.97 -29.33 13.88
CA ALA A 126 -25.38 -28.18 13.19
C ALA A 126 -25.11 -28.58 11.73
N SER A 127 -26.17 -28.81 10.97
CA SER A 127 -26.08 -28.91 9.51
C SER A 127 -25.38 -27.63 9.03
N SER A 128 -24.29 -27.81 8.29
CA SER A 128 -23.70 -26.76 7.46
C SER A 128 -24.82 -26.20 6.58
N SER A 129 -25.40 -25.08 6.99
CA SER A 129 -26.36 -24.37 6.18
C SER A 129 -25.61 -23.86 4.96
N THR A 130 -25.73 -24.61 3.86
CA THR A 130 -25.60 -24.01 2.53
C THR A 130 -26.52 -22.80 2.54
N PRO A 131 -26.03 -21.57 2.30
CA PRO A 131 -26.91 -20.41 2.27
C PRO A 131 -27.96 -20.66 1.18
N ASN A 132 -29.19 -20.97 1.57
CA ASN A 132 -30.35 -21.10 0.68
C ASN A 132 -30.82 -19.70 0.27
N GLY A 133 -29.91 -18.91 -0.29
CA GLY A 133 -30.16 -17.60 -0.87
C GLY A 133 -29.97 -17.65 -2.39
N PRO A 134 -30.49 -16.66 -3.14
CA PRO A 134 -30.15 -16.54 -4.54
C PRO A 134 -28.62 -16.48 -4.69
N ALA A 135 -28.05 -17.35 -5.53
CA ALA A 135 -26.63 -17.30 -5.82
C ALA A 135 -26.30 -15.91 -6.41
N ASP A 136 -25.39 -15.19 -5.76
CA ASP A 136 -24.85 -13.94 -6.29
C ASP A 136 -24.15 -14.25 -7.63
N ARG A 137 -24.84 -13.94 -8.73
CA ARG A 137 -24.34 -14.09 -10.10
C ARG A 137 -23.59 -12.85 -10.58
N GLY A 138 -23.59 -11.76 -9.81
CA GLY A 138 -22.96 -10.49 -10.16
C GLY A 138 -21.45 -10.50 -10.03
N GLY A 139 -20.90 -11.46 -9.27
CA GLY A 139 -19.47 -11.53 -9.05
C GLY A 139 -18.94 -10.47 -8.09
N ASP A 140 -19.81 -9.86 -7.27
CA ASP A 140 -19.49 -8.83 -6.27
C ASP A 140 -19.18 -9.45 -4.89
N THR A 141 -18.90 -10.75 -4.85
CA THR A 141 -18.55 -11.46 -3.63
C THR A 141 -17.23 -10.92 -3.04
N ALA A 142 -17.20 -10.66 -1.73
CA ALA A 142 -16.01 -10.21 -0.99
C ALA A 142 -14.97 -11.34 -0.78
N SER A 143 -13.72 -10.98 -0.53
CA SER A 143 -12.59 -11.92 -0.38
C SER A 143 -12.81 -12.96 0.73
N ALA A 144 -13.44 -12.56 1.83
CA ALA A 144 -13.86 -13.45 2.89
C ALA A 144 -15.08 -12.86 3.62
N GLY A 145 -15.99 -13.73 4.06
CA GLY A 145 -17.11 -13.33 4.92
C GLY A 145 -16.72 -13.36 6.40
N ILE A 146 -17.54 -12.72 7.24
CA ILE A 146 -17.54 -12.96 8.69
C ILE A 146 -18.04 -14.39 8.89
N VAL A 147 -17.14 -15.37 8.83
CA VAL A 147 -17.56 -16.74 9.10
C VAL A 147 -17.37 -17.01 10.58
N GLN A 148 -18.47 -17.14 11.31
CA GLN A 148 -18.51 -17.96 12.51
C GLN A 148 -18.37 -19.42 12.08
N SER A 149 -17.18 -19.80 11.60
CA SER A 149 -16.91 -21.21 11.31
C SER A 149 -16.73 -21.92 12.65
N PRO A 150 -17.39 -23.07 12.87
CA PRO A 150 -17.06 -23.94 13.99
C PRO A 150 -15.55 -24.18 14.04
N GLY A 151 -14.93 -24.08 15.22
CA GLY A 151 -13.50 -24.32 15.39
C GLY A 151 -12.60 -23.11 15.19
N TRP A 152 -13.14 -21.89 15.01
CA TRP A 152 -12.35 -20.65 14.99
C TRP A 152 -12.93 -19.61 15.94
N ARG A 153 -12.07 -18.98 16.75
CA ARG A 153 -12.45 -17.88 17.64
C ARG A 153 -11.78 -16.57 17.22
N PRO A 154 -12.47 -15.42 17.31
CA PRO A 154 -11.86 -14.13 17.04
C PRO A 154 -10.82 -13.78 18.11
N GLY A 155 -9.68 -13.25 17.66
CA GLY A 155 -8.66 -12.63 18.51
C GLY A 155 -8.95 -11.14 18.74
N SER A 156 -7.99 -10.46 19.36
CA SER A 156 -8.10 -9.01 19.60
C SER A 156 -8.03 -8.23 18.28
N ALA A 157 -9.10 -7.50 17.97
CA ALA A 157 -9.13 -6.58 16.86
C ALA A 157 -8.09 -5.47 17.01
N ARG A 158 -7.52 -5.01 15.89
CA ARG A 158 -6.54 -3.93 15.86
C ARG A 158 -6.68 -3.09 14.60
N TRP A 159 -6.19 -1.87 14.66
CA TRP A 159 -6.07 -1.02 13.48
C TRP A 159 -4.72 -1.24 12.82
N VAL A 160 -4.74 -1.46 11.51
CA VAL A 160 -3.54 -1.46 10.67
C VAL A 160 -3.70 -0.41 9.58
N ALA A 161 -2.59 0.09 9.05
CA ALA A 161 -2.63 0.88 7.83
C ALA A 161 -1.95 0.12 6.69
N VAL A 162 -2.55 0.23 5.52
CA VAL A 162 -2.06 -0.36 4.28
C VAL A 162 -1.94 0.76 3.24
N ALA A 163 -0.79 0.81 2.59
CA ALA A 163 -0.55 1.67 1.45
C ALA A 163 -0.98 0.92 0.18
N MET A 164 -1.93 1.50 -0.55
CA MET A 164 -2.55 0.95 -1.75
C MET A 164 -2.01 1.70 -2.97
N PRO A 165 -1.12 1.12 -3.79
CA PRO A 165 -0.67 1.73 -5.03
C PRO A 165 -1.76 1.62 -6.09
N VAL A 166 -2.40 2.74 -6.43
CA VAL A 166 -3.53 2.82 -7.35
C VAL A 166 -3.14 3.61 -8.59
N GLY A 167 -3.57 3.15 -9.76
CA GLY A 167 -3.37 3.84 -11.02
C GLY A 167 -4.52 3.61 -12.01
N VAL A 168 -4.60 4.44 -13.05
CA VAL A 168 -5.47 4.19 -14.19
C VAL A 168 -4.78 3.25 -15.17
N VAL A 169 -5.41 2.13 -15.48
CA VAL A 169 -4.92 1.14 -16.47
C VAL A 169 -6.08 0.77 -17.37
N ALA A 170 -5.94 0.95 -18.69
CA ALA A 170 -7.03 0.73 -19.66
C ALA A 170 -8.36 1.37 -19.22
N ASP A 171 -8.30 2.67 -18.90
CA ASP A 171 -9.43 3.52 -18.49
C ASP A 171 -10.19 3.10 -17.20
N ARG A 172 -9.62 2.20 -16.39
CA ARG A 172 -10.16 1.85 -15.07
C ARG A 172 -9.14 2.03 -13.97
N LEU A 173 -9.62 2.28 -12.75
CA LEU A 173 -8.77 2.19 -11.56
C LEU A 173 -8.37 0.75 -11.29
N ALA A 174 -7.09 0.58 -11.00
CA ALA A 174 -6.50 -0.69 -10.66
C ALA A 174 -5.37 -0.50 -9.64
N MET A 175 -5.10 -1.54 -8.86
CA MET A 175 -3.84 -1.68 -8.15
C MET A 175 -2.73 -1.93 -9.16
N VAL A 176 -1.71 -1.08 -9.14
CA VAL A 176 -0.57 -1.15 -10.08
C VAL A 176 0.66 -1.83 -9.47
N GLN A 177 0.64 -2.03 -8.16
CA GLN A 177 1.65 -2.76 -7.39
C GLN A 177 0.98 -3.46 -6.20
N ARG A 178 1.72 -4.37 -5.55
CA ARG A 178 1.25 -5.05 -4.33
C ARG A 178 1.11 -4.05 -3.17
N PRO A 179 -0.02 -4.05 -2.43
CA PRO A 179 -0.15 -3.24 -1.23
C PRO A 179 0.80 -3.64 -0.11
N ALA A 180 1.19 -2.68 0.74
CA ALA A 180 2.12 -2.93 1.83
C ALA A 180 1.64 -2.34 3.17
N LEU A 181 1.97 -3.00 4.28
CA LEU A 181 1.69 -2.48 5.62
C LEU A 181 2.54 -1.25 5.91
N VAL A 182 1.93 -0.21 6.45
CA VAL A 182 2.60 1.04 6.79
C VAL A 182 2.24 1.52 8.19
N GLY A 183 3.14 2.28 8.82
CA GLY A 183 2.82 3.03 10.03
C GLY A 183 1.99 4.28 9.75
N THR A 184 1.32 4.79 10.78
CA THR A 184 0.59 6.07 10.74
C THR A 184 1.11 7.02 11.82
N PRO A 185 1.35 8.32 11.51
CA PRO A 185 1.11 8.98 10.23
C PRO A 185 2.06 8.49 9.11
N SER A 186 1.58 8.42 7.87
CA SER A 186 2.41 8.07 6.72
C SER A 186 3.40 9.21 6.45
N VAL A 187 4.68 8.91 6.31
CA VAL A 187 5.72 9.93 6.14
C VAL A 187 6.24 10.00 4.71
N ASP A 188 6.15 11.23 4.22
CA ASP A 188 6.87 11.86 3.13
C ASP A 188 6.82 11.19 1.75
N VAL A 189 5.93 11.76 0.95
CA VAL A 189 5.90 11.76 -0.51
C VAL A 189 7.10 12.55 -1.03
N SER A 190 8.30 12.07 -0.75
CA SER A 190 9.37 12.33 -1.71
C SER A 190 9.18 11.29 -2.79
N THR A 191 8.79 11.80 -3.98
CA THR A 191 8.52 11.08 -5.22
C THR A 191 9.32 9.78 -5.25
N ALA A 192 8.61 8.65 -5.20
CA ALA A 192 9.16 7.39 -5.66
C ALA A 192 9.37 7.56 -7.17
N SER A 193 10.41 8.30 -7.55
CA SER A 193 10.94 8.30 -8.90
C SER A 193 11.46 6.90 -9.12
N SER A 194 10.81 6.19 -10.04
CA SER A 194 11.31 5.04 -10.78
C SER A 194 12.74 4.66 -10.43
N LEU A 195 12.90 3.90 -9.36
CA LEU A 195 14.13 3.16 -9.17
C LEU A 195 14.22 2.24 -10.38
N GLY A 196 15.26 2.42 -11.19
CA GLY A 196 15.58 1.50 -12.27
C GLY A 196 15.62 0.06 -11.75
N PRO A 197 15.57 -0.95 -12.65
CA PRO A 197 15.56 -2.35 -12.25
C PRO A 197 16.64 -2.62 -11.20
N ALA A 198 16.30 -3.39 -10.17
CA ALA A 198 17.20 -3.68 -9.05
C ALA A 198 18.59 -4.07 -9.59
N PRO A 199 19.68 -3.39 -9.18
CA PRO A 199 21.01 -3.88 -9.49
C PRO A 199 21.14 -5.29 -8.94
N VAL A 200 21.86 -6.16 -9.67
CA VAL A 200 22.26 -7.48 -9.18
C VAL A 200 22.92 -7.30 -7.81
N GLU A 201 22.59 -8.17 -6.82
CA GLU A 201 23.10 -8.05 -5.44
C GLU A 201 24.60 -7.73 -5.42
N ASP A 202 24.92 -6.45 -5.19
CA ASP A 202 26.26 -5.94 -5.19
C ASP A 202 26.85 -6.00 -3.77
N THR A 203 28.13 -5.66 -3.63
CA THR A 203 28.81 -5.72 -2.34
C THR A 203 28.18 -4.78 -1.32
N ALA A 204 27.63 -3.64 -1.76
CA ALA A 204 26.93 -2.69 -0.90
C ALA A 204 25.59 -3.24 -0.38
N SER A 205 24.83 -3.93 -1.23
CA SER A 205 23.58 -4.61 -0.84
C SER A 205 23.87 -5.71 0.18
N ARG A 206 24.92 -6.52 -0.03
CA ARG A 206 25.34 -7.56 0.92
C ARG A 206 25.79 -6.98 2.27
N SER A 207 26.57 -5.91 2.27
CA SER A 207 27.08 -5.31 3.51
C SER A 207 25.99 -4.57 4.32
N THR A 208 24.93 -4.07 3.66
CA THR A 208 23.84 -3.33 4.32
C THR A 208 22.64 -4.19 4.73
N ARG A 209 22.57 -5.46 4.29
CA ARG A 209 21.43 -6.35 4.57
C ARG A 209 21.15 -6.54 6.06
N GLU A 210 22.19 -6.72 6.88
CA GLU A 210 22.03 -6.88 8.34
C GLU A 210 21.49 -5.60 8.97
N VAL A 211 22.00 -4.45 8.56
CA VAL A 211 21.55 -3.13 9.03
C VAL A 211 20.07 -2.93 8.70
N VAL A 212 19.68 -3.22 7.47
CA VAL A 212 18.29 -3.07 7.00
C VAL A 212 17.36 -4.06 7.68
N THR A 213 17.82 -5.28 7.97
CA THR A 213 17.06 -6.25 8.76
C THR A 213 16.77 -5.71 10.15
N LYS A 214 17.78 -5.15 10.84
CA LYS A 214 17.58 -4.49 12.15
C LYS A 214 16.62 -3.31 12.05
N MET A 215 16.72 -2.50 11.00
CA MET A 215 15.82 -1.38 10.78
C MET A 215 14.36 -1.83 10.60
N LEU A 216 14.13 -2.87 9.80
CA LEU A 216 12.80 -3.41 9.55
C LEU A 216 12.22 -4.12 10.79
N THR A 217 13.05 -4.75 11.61
CA THR A 217 12.61 -5.29 12.92
C THR A 217 12.12 -4.17 13.84
N ALA A 218 12.89 -3.08 13.96
CA ALA A 218 12.49 -1.90 14.74
C ALA A 218 11.26 -1.19 14.13
N TYR A 219 11.14 -1.17 12.80
CA TYR A 219 9.94 -0.70 12.13
C TYR A 219 8.70 -1.53 12.46
N ALA A 220 8.84 -2.84 12.61
CA ALA A 220 7.74 -3.73 13.00
C ALA A 220 7.18 -3.38 14.40
N THR A 221 8.07 -3.14 15.37
CA THR A 221 7.69 -2.82 16.75
C THR A 221 7.27 -1.36 16.92
N GLY A 222 7.81 -0.45 16.10
CA GLY A 222 7.69 0.99 16.27
C GLY A 222 8.82 1.61 17.10
N ASP A 223 9.81 0.82 17.52
CA ASP A 223 10.99 1.29 18.25
C ASP A 223 12.02 1.90 17.28
N LEU A 224 11.74 3.13 16.85
CA LEU A 224 12.48 3.80 15.78
C LEU A 224 13.58 4.75 16.27
N GLU A 225 13.68 5.01 17.59
CA GLU A 225 14.50 6.10 18.13
C GLU A 225 15.97 6.03 17.72
N PHE A 226 16.52 4.82 17.64
CA PHE A 226 17.94 4.59 17.31
C PHE A 226 18.23 4.36 15.83
N ILE A 227 17.21 4.28 14.99
CA ILE A 227 17.38 4.00 13.56
C ILE A 227 16.84 5.10 12.66
N ARG A 228 16.01 5.99 13.20
CA ARG A 228 15.35 7.04 12.44
C ARG A 228 16.29 8.22 12.22
N ALA A 229 16.39 8.71 10.99
CA ALA A 229 17.18 9.90 10.69
C ALA A 229 16.58 11.12 11.40
N SER A 230 17.44 12.00 11.90
CA SER A 230 17.04 13.25 12.55
C SER A 230 16.06 14.06 11.68
N GLY A 231 14.95 14.51 12.29
CA GLY A 231 13.91 15.28 11.61
C GLY A 231 12.87 14.47 10.84
N SER A 232 13.08 13.16 10.63
CA SER A 232 12.06 12.33 9.98
C SER A 232 10.94 11.95 10.97
N ARG A 233 9.70 11.87 10.46
CA ARG A 233 8.50 11.61 11.26
C ARG A 233 8.04 10.15 11.21
N LEU A 234 8.88 9.25 10.67
CA LEU A 234 8.49 7.88 10.33
C LEU A 234 7.85 7.19 11.54
N ALA A 235 6.71 6.56 11.31
CA ALA A 235 6.00 5.72 12.26
C ALA A 235 6.14 4.25 11.85
N GLY A 236 6.34 3.36 12.82
CA GLY A 236 6.39 1.92 12.59
C GLY A 236 5.00 1.26 12.60
N LEU A 237 4.98 -0.07 12.50
CA LEU A 237 3.75 -0.87 12.48
C LEU A 237 3.12 -1.06 13.87
N GLY A 238 3.79 -0.61 14.94
CA GLY A 238 3.27 -0.64 16.30
C GLY A 238 2.96 -2.05 16.81
N GLY A 239 3.73 -3.05 16.38
CA GLY A 239 3.51 -4.45 16.74
C GLY A 239 2.28 -5.08 16.08
N ALA A 240 1.80 -4.55 14.96
CA ALA A 240 0.78 -5.21 14.13
C ALA A 240 1.31 -6.44 13.39
N ALA A 241 2.63 -6.49 13.19
CA ALA A 241 3.33 -7.60 12.57
C ALA A 241 4.76 -7.69 13.10
N GLU A 242 5.37 -8.85 12.93
CA GLU A 242 6.77 -9.13 13.21
C GLU A 242 7.52 -9.40 11.91
N LEU A 243 8.79 -8.97 11.82
CA LEU A 243 9.61 -9.30 10.66
C LEU A 243 9.85 -10.81 10.61
N GLY A 244 9.32 -11.47 9.58
CA GLY A 244 9.62 -12.88 9.32
C GLY A 244 10.95 -13.01 8.59
N GLN A 245 11.08 -12.34 7.43
CA GLN A 245 12.28 -12.42 6.60
C GLN A 245 12.41 -11.20 5.69
N VAL A 246 13.66 -10.77 5.43
CA VAL A 246 13.99 -9.93 4.27
C VAL A 246 14.30 -10.86 3.09
N THR A 247 13.35 -11.00 2.18
CA THR A 247 13.42 -11.90 1.02
C THR A 247 14.37 -11.35 -0.04
N SER A 248 14.27 -10.05 -0.35
CA SER A 248 15.17 -9.38 -1.29
C SER A 248 15.60 -8.03 -0.73
N TRP A 249 16.82 -7.62 -1.08
CA TRP A 249 17.35 -6.30 -0.78
C TRP A 249 18.29 -5.86 -1.90
N ALA A 250 18.07 -4.67 -2.44
CA ALA A 250 18.95 -4.06 -3.42
C ALA A 250 19.13 -2.58 -3.08
N LEU A 251 20.36 -2.10 -3.09
CA LEU A 251 20.70 -0.70 -2.84
C LEU A 251 20.98 0.02 -4.16
N HIS A 252 20.48 1.24 -4.25
CA HIS A 252 20.69 2.17 -5.34
C HIS A 252 21.33 3.46 -4.79
N PRO A 253 22.16 4.14 -5.59
CA PRO A 253 22.59 5.50 -5.28
C PRO A 253 21.37 6.40 -5.02
N GLY A 254 21.45 7.25 -4.00
CA GLY A 254 20.47 8.32 -3.79
C GLY A 254 20.83 9.58 -4.58
N GLU A 255 20.05 10.64 -4.39
CA GLU A 255 20.25 11.93 -5.07
C GLU A 255 21.59 12.58 -4.69
N ASP A 256 21.99 12.42 -3.43
CA ASP A 256 23.25 12.93 -2.87
C ASP A 256 24.19 11.80 -2.42
N GLY A 257 25.48 12.12 -2.28
CA GLY A 257 26.53 11.19 -1.87
C GLY A 257 26.26 10.44 -0.55
N ASP A 258 25.57 11.08 0.39
CA ASP A 258 25.22 10.54 1.72
C ASP A 258 23.84 9.89 1.77
N SER A 259 23.14 9.81 0.64
CA SER A 259 21.81 9.24 0.53
C SER A 259 21.83 7.95 -0.30
N ARG A 260 21.03 6.98 0.10
CA ARG A 260 20.80 5.76 -0.66
C ARG A 260 19.32 5.44 -0.68
N GLN A 261 18.87 4.81 -1.75
CA GLN A 261 17.54 4.23 -1.82
C GLN A 261 17.69 2.73 -1.91
N GLY A 262 16.89 1.96 -1.18
CA GLY A 262 16.94 0.52 -1.30
C GLY A 262 15.58 -0.10 -1.40
N MET A 263 15.48 -1.10 -2.27
CA MET A 263 14.25 -1.84 -2.49
C MET A 263 14.29 -3.13 -1.67
N ALA A 264 13.33 -3.27 -0.75
CA ALA A 264 13.20 -4.42 0.11
C ALA A 264 11.90 -5.16 -0.19
N THR A 265 11.98 -6.48 -0.40
CA THR A 265 10.82 -7.37 -0.29
C THR A 265 10.93 -8.13 1.02
N VAL A 266 9.90 -8.07 1.84
CA VAL A 266 9.89 -8.67 3.17
C VAL A 266 8.63 -9.50 3.37
N THR A 267 8.73 -10.52 4.21
CA THR A 267 7.56 -11.25 4.71
C THR A 267 7.33 -10.84 6.16
N TRP A 268 6.14 -10.32 6.43
CA TRP A 268 5.65 -10.00 7.76
C TRP A 268 4.84 -11.17 8.30
N ARG A 269 5.06 -11.54 9.56
CA ARG A 269 4.18 -12.42 10.32
C ARG A 269 3.17 -11.57 11.08
N LEU A 270 1.89 -11.70 10.74
CA LEU A 270 0.84 -10.88 11.34
C LEU A 270 0.51 -11.36 12.75
N SER A 271 0.28 -10.41 13.65
CA SER A 271 -0.07 -10.74 15.04
C SER A 271 -1.39 -11.49 15.15
N GLY A 272 -1.54 -12.28 16.21
CA GLY A 272 -2.78 -13.01 16.49
C GLY A 272 -3.02 -14.22 15.59
N GLY A 273 -2.01 -14.71 14.87
CA GLY A 273 -2.14 -15.90 14.03
C GLY A 273 -2.85 -15.65 12.69
N ALA A 274 -2.92 -14.38 12.25
CA ALA A 274 -3.52 -14.00 10.97
C ALA A 274 -2.76 -14.52 9.75
N GLY A 275 -1.57 -15.11 9.92
CA GLY A 275 -0.74 -15.64 8.84
C GLY A 275 0.37 -14.68 8.43
N SER A 276 0.89 -14.86 7.22
CA SER A 276 2.02 -14.06 6.72
C SER A 276 1.67 -13.25 5.47
N LEU A 277 2.24 -12.04 5.37
CA LEU A 277 2.03 -11.12 4.26
C LEU A 277 3.36 -10.61 3.70
N THR A 278 3.59 -10.81 2.41
CA THR A 278 4.75 -10.27 1.69
C THR A 278 4.48 -8.84 1.23
N CYS A 279 5.37 -7.91 1.60
CA CYS A 279 5.30 -6.50 1.26
C CYS A 279 6.59 -6.06 0.56
N ALA A 280 6.47 -5.08 -0.35
CA ALA A 280 7.60 -4.45 -1.00
C ALA A 280 7.68 -2.97 -0.61
N TYR A 281 8.90 -2.49 -0.35
CA TYR A 281 9.16 -1.13 0.11
C TYR A 281 10.34 -0.50 -0.62
N ILE A 282 10.30 0.82 -0.74
CA ILE A 282 11.44 1.66 -1.05
C ILE A 282 11.84 2.37 0.25
N LEU A 283 13.03 2.05 0.74
CA LEU A 283 13.63 2.64 1.93
C LEU A 283 14.57 3.76 1.50
N ARG A 284 14.37 4.97 2.03
CA ARG A 284 15.35 6.05 1.93
C ARG A 284 16.27 5.99 3.13
N LEU A 285 17.55 5.81 2.87
CA LEU A 285 18.60 5.74 3.87
C LEU A 285 19.48 6.98 3.78
N ARG A 286 19.92 7.47 4.94
CA ARG A 286 20.87 8.57 5.05
C ARG A 286 22.05 8.16 5.91
N GLU A 287 23.25 8.38 5.43
CA GLU A 287 24.48 8.20 6.19
C GLU A 287 24.71 9.43 7.07
N GLN A 288 24.97 9.20 8.35
CA GLN A 288 25.35 10.23 9.32
C GLN A 288 26.42 9.62 10.23
N ASP A 289 27.58 10.27 10.31
CA ASP A 289 28.70 9.85 11.16
C ASP A 289 29.11 8.37 10.98
N GLY A 290 29.12 7.89 9.72
CA GLY A 290 29.47 6.51 9.37
C GLY A 290 28.40 5.47 9.70
N ARG A 291 27.17 5.89 10.04
CA ARG A 291 26.03 5.02 10.32
C ARG A 291 24.84 5.35 9.41
N TRP A 292 24.17 4.30 8.96
CA TRP A 292 22.93 4.42 8.18
C TRP A 292 21.72 4.61 9.08
N TYR A 293 20.87 5.56 8.71
CA TYR A 293 19.59 5.86 9.33
C TYR A 293 18.47 5.81 8.31
N LEU A 294 17.29 5.35 8.74
CA LEU A 294 16.07 5.31 7.95
C LEU A 294 15.44 6.71 7.92
N ALA A 295 15.48 7.34 6.76
CA ALA A 295 14.92 8.67 6.52
C ALA A 295 13.46 8.61 6.04
N GLY A 296 13.07 7.53 5.38
CA GLY A 296 11.70 7.33 4.91
C GLY A 296 11.45 5.92 4.41
N LEU A 297 10.18 5.57 4.31
CA LEU A 297 9.72 4.29 3.79
C LEU A 297 8.46 4.56 2.95
N SER A 298 8.48 4.08 1.71
CA SER A 298 7.40 4.24 0.75
C SER A 298 7.12 2.93 0.02
N VAL A 299 6.06 2.89 -0.78
CA VAL A 299 5.68 1.71 -1.57
C VAL A 299 5.90 2.03 -3.05
N PRO A 300 6.43 1.09 -3.86
CA PRO A 300 6.49 1.26 -5.30
C PRO A 300 5.11 1.56 -5.90
N VAL A 301 5.04 2.54 -6.79
CA VAL A 301 3.81 2.94 -7.51
C VAL A 301 3.99 2.95 -9.03
N ASP A 302 5.21 2.72 -9.50
CA ASP A 302 5.50 2.48 -10.91
C ASP A 302 5.10 1.06 -11.28
N GLY A 303 4.02 0.93 -12.08
CA GLY A 303 3.57 -0.33 -12.65
C GLY A 303 4.35 -0.71 -13.91
N VAL A 304 4.13 -1.93 -14.41
CA VAL A 304 4.57 -2.36 -15.75
C VAL A 304 4.08 -1.31 -16.77
N PRO A 305 4.94 -0.78 -17.67
CA PRO A 305 4.47 0.07 -18.75
C PRO A 305 3.43 -0.70 -19.56
N GLY A 306 2.26 -0.09 -19.74
CA GLY A 306 1.15 -0.64 -20.53
C GLY A 306 1.51 -0.84 -21.99
#